data_AF-F0WS15-F1
#
_entry.id   AF-F0WS15-F1
#
_cell.length_a   1.000
_cell.length_b   1.000
_cell.length_c   1.000
_cell.angle_alpha   90.00
_cell.angle_beta   90.00
_cell.angle_gamma   90.00
#
_symmetry.space_group_name_H-M   'P 1'
#
loop_
_entity.id
_entity.type
_entity.pdbx_description
1 polymer ?
#
loop_
_entity_poly.entity_id
_entity_poly.type
_entity_poly.pdbx_seq_one_letter_code
_entity_poly.pdbx_strand_id
1 'polypeptide(L)'
;MFVWIAILPSILCGFLRGKQKLTPLQHYILILVMILLAAYMQDGSTAFMILIILLSGGEFGNSIVAIGLTGGIATGKSTVSKILEEAGAVIVDADVIARSVVEPGKPAYYRIISAFGDGILNEDDKTLDRAKLGALIFNDDKKRKELNACTHKFIIYEMFKRLVLLKLIYRHQFVVFDAPLLYETHFLEMFCYPIIVVSCSKCIAIDRLKKRNLLAENEAEQRIRAQMSLEQKKEKAHFVIENSGSIELLTENVNRVAEGIRKLP
;
A
#
# COMPACT_ATOMS: atom_id res chain seq x y z
N MET A 1 -33.34 -5.54 -0.39
CA MET A 1 -32.55 -6.47 -1.24
C MET A 1 -31.93 -5.76 -2.43
N PHE A 2 -32.70 -5.01 -3.23
CA PHE A 2 -32.21 -4.33 -4.45
C PHE A 2 -31.13 -3.25 -4.24
N VAL A 3 -31.15 -2.55 -3.11
CA VAL A 3 -30.10 -1.59 -2.72
C VAL A 3 -28.71 -2.24 -2.66
N TRP A 4 -28.60 -3.45 -2.08
CA TRP A 4 -27.33 -4.19 -1.99
C TRP A 4 -26.81 -4.64 -3.36
N ILE A 5 -27.72 -4.92 -4.29
CA ILE A 5 -27.40 -5.31 -5.67
C ILE A 5 -26.80 -4.12 -6.44
N ALA A 6 -27.08 -2.87 -6.04
CA ALA A 6 -26.51 -1.67 -6.67
C ALA A 6 -25.20 -1.19 -6.01
N ILE A 7 -25.05 -1.32 -4.68
CA ILE A 7 -23.88 -0.80 -3.94
C ILE A 7 -22.59 -1.51 -4.36
N LEU A 8 -22.55 -2.84 -4.28
CA LEU A 8 -21.35 -3.63 -4.51
C LEU A 8 -20.78 -3.47 -5.93
N PRO A 9 -21.59 -3.56 -7.00
CA PRO A 9 -21.09 -3.35 -8.35
C PRO A 9 -20.67 -1.91 -8.63
N SER A 10 -21.32 -0.91 -8.03
CA SER A 10 -20.91 0.49 -8.16
C SER A 10 -19.53 0.75 -7.56
N ILE A 11 -19.28 0.26 -6.34
CA ILE A 11 -17.97 0.32 -5.70
C ILE A 11 -16.92 -0.41 -6.52
N LEU A 12 -17.25 -1.62 -7.01
CA LEU A 12 -16.35 -2.39 -7.85
C LEU A 12 -16.03 -1.67 -9.17
N CYS A 13 -17.01 -1.03 -9.80
CA CYS A 13 -16.82 -0.24 -11.01
C CYS A 13 -15.87 0.95 -10.77
N GLY A 14 -16.07 1.69 -9.68
CA GLY A 14 -15.18 2.77 -9.26
C GLY A 14 -13.76 2.30 -9.00
N PHE A 15 -13.61 1.16 -8.32
CA PHE A 15 -12.32 0.55 -8.02
C PHE A 15 -11.57 0.11 -9.29
N LEU A 16 -12.27 -0.55 -10.21
CA LEU A 16 -11.70 -0.96 -11.50
C LEU A 16 -11.33 0.24 -12.37
N ARG A 17 -12.10 1.34 -12.29
CA ARG A 17 -11.77 2.61 -12.95
C ARG A 17 -10.51 3.24 -12.38
N GLY A 18 -10.38 3.36 -11.05
CA GLY A 18 -9.17 3.88 -10.41
C GLY A 18 -7.92 3.03 -10.69
N LYS A 19 -8.10 1.76 -11.02
CA LYS A 19 -7.06 0.82 -11.49
C LYS A 19 -6.77 0.89 -12.99
N GLN A 20 -7.44 1.79 -13.72
CA GLN A 20 -7.45 1.88 -15.19
C GLN A 20 -7.68 0.54 -15.90
N LYS A 21 -8.45 -0.36 -15.27
CA LYS A 21 -8.84 -1.65 -15.88
C LYS A 21 -10.10 -1.54 -16.75
N LEU A 22 -10.79 -0.42 -16.68
CA LEU A 22 -11.96 -0.11 -17.51
C LEU A 22 -11.61 1.05 -18.44
N THR A 23 -11.89 0.88 -19.73
CA THR A 23 -11.89 2.02 -20.66
C THR A 23 -13.03 2.97 -20.31
N PRO A 24 -12.96 4.27 -20.67
CA PRO A 24 -14.06 5.20 -20.46
C PRO A 24 -15.38 4.67 -21.01
N LEU A 25 -15.35 4.05 -22.20
CA LEU A 25 -16.52 3.43 -22.82
C LEU A 25 -17.10 2.29 -21.97
N GLN A 26 -16.26 1.37 -21.48
CA GLN A 26 -16.70 0.27 -20.62
C GLN A 26 -17.32 0.78 -19.31
N HIS A 27 -16.75 1.84 -18.73
CA HIS A 27 -17.29 2.48 -17.54
C HIS A 27 -18.67 3.09 -17.79
N TYR A 28 -18.84 3.85 -18.88
CA TYR A 28 -20.14 4.43 -19.24
C TYR A 28 -21.18 3.36 -19.60
N ILE A 29 -20.78 2.29 -20.30
CA ILE A 29 -21.66 1.14 -20.57
C ILE A 29 -22.10 0.49 -19.27
N LEU A 30 -21.19 0.27 -18.31
CA LEU A 30 -21.55 -0.36 -17.03
C LEU A 30 -22.54 0.52 -16.24
N ILE A 31 -22.28 1.83 -16.19
CA ILE A 31 -23.19 2.81 -15.56
C ILE A 31 -24.55 2.81 -16.25
N LEU A 32 -24.57 2.84 -17.59
CA LEU A 32 -25.81 2.84 -18.38
C LEU A 32 -26.64 1.57 -18.13
N VAL A 33 -26.00 0.39 -18.12
CA VAL A 33 -26.66 -0.88 -17.80
C VAL A 33 -27.27 -0.84 -16.40
N MET A 34 -26.54 -0.29 -15.42
CA MET A 34 -27.05 -0.17 -14.04
C MET A 34 -28.22 0.83 -13.94
N ILE A 35 -28.20 1.93 -14.70
CA ILE A 35 -29.32 2.88 -14.78
C ILE A 35 -30.54 2.24 -15.43
N LEU A 36 -30.37 1.51 -16.53
CA LEU A 36 -31.47 0.81 -17.22
C LEU A 36 -32.12 -0.27 -16.34
N LEU A 37 -31.31 -1.04 -15.60
CA LEU A 37 -31.80 -1.99 -14.60
C LEU A 37 -32.58 -1.31 -13.48
N ALA A 38 -32.14 -0.12 -13.03
CA ALA A 38 -32.86 0.66 -12.03
C ALA A 38 -34.19 1.21 -12.56
N ALA A 39 -34.22 1.69 -13.81
CA ALA A 39 -35.42 2.21 -14.47
C ALA A 39 -36.47 1.11 -14.72
N TYR A 40 -36.03 -0.13 -14.91
CA TYR A 40 -36.92 -1.29 -15.07
C TYR A 40 -37.74 -1.62 -13.79
N MET A 41 -37.33 -1.16 -12.61
CA MET A 41 -37.91 -1.57 -11.32
C MET A 41 -39.31 -0.99 -10.98
N GLN A 42 -39.98 -0.24 -11.88
CA GLN A 42 -41.35 0.30 -11.72
C GLN A 42 -41.70 1.10 -10.44
N ASP A 43 -40.73 1.39 -9.56
CA ASP A 43 -40.89 2.27 -8.40
C ASP A 43 -39.89 3.44 -8.47
N GLY A 44 -40.39 4.65 -8.75
CA GLY A 44 -39.58 5.85 -8.95
C GLY A 44 -38.76 6.28 -7.72
N SER A 45 -39.19 5.95 -6.51
CA SER A 45 -38.45 6.28 -5.29
C SER A 45 -37.19 5.42 -5.13
N THR A 46 -37.30 4.12 -5.49
CA THR A 46 -36.18 3.19 -5.48
C THR A 46 -35.17 3.48 -6.58
N ALA A 47 -35.63 3.87 -7.77
CA ALA A 47 -34.77 4.25 -8.88
C ALA A 47 -33.87 5.45 -8.52
N PHE A 48 -34.41 6.46 -7.84
CA PHE A 48 -33.64 7.63 -7.40
C PHE A 48 -32.56 7.27 -6.35
N MET A 49 -32.90 6.44 -5.36
CA MET A 49 -31.91 5.95 -4.39
C MET A 49 -30.80 5.12 -5.05
N ILE A 50 -31.16 4.25 -6.01
CA ILE A 50 -30.18 3.47 -6.77
C ILE A 50 -29.24 4.40 -7.54
N LEU A 51 -29.75 5.45 -8.18
CA LEU A 51 -28.91 6.43 -8.90
C LEU A 51 -27.88 7.10 -7.97
N ILE A 52 -28.29 7.54 -6.78
CA ILE A 52 -27.37 8.12 -5.78
C ILE A 52 -26.30 7.09 -5.38
N ILE A 53 -26.69 5.84 -5.16
CA ILE A 53 -25.77 4.74 -4.85
C ILE A 53 -24.77 4.50 -5.99
N LEU A 54 -25.23 4.54 -7.25
CA LEU A 54 -24.38 4.32 -8.41
C LEU A 54 -23.29 5.39 -8.54
N LEU A 55 -23.67 6.66 -8.32
CA LEU A 55 -22.75 7.80 -8.38
C LEU A 55 -21.78 7.79 -7.18
N SER A 56 -22.30 7.64 -5.96
CA SER A 56 -21.50 7.66 -4.74
C SER A 56 -20.59 6.44 -4.58
N GLY A 57 -21.06 5.25 -4.96
CA GLY A 57 -20.25 4.03 -4.92
C GLY A 57 -19.10 4.07 -5.92
N GLY A 58 -19.28 4.69 -7.10
CA GLY A 58 -18.22 4.88 -8.08
C GLY A 58 -17.09 5.77 -7.55
N GLU A 59 -17.44 6.91 -6.94
CA GLU A 59 -16.48 7.81 -6.27
C GLU A 59 -15.76 7.12 -5.09
N PHE A 60 -16.52 6.38 -4.28
CA PHE A 60 -15.97 5.60 -3.18
C PHE A 60 -14.98 4.55 -3.67
N GLY A 61 -15.34 3.79 -4.71
CA GLY A 61 -14.51 2.79 -5.34
C GLY A 61 -13.21 3.37 -5.91
N ASN A 62 -13.27 4.54 -6.54
CA ASN A 62 -12.06 5.21 -7.03
C ASN A 62 -11.16 5.69 -5.87
N SER A 63 -11.79 6.13 -4.78
CA SER A 63 -11.11 6.66 -3.58
C SER A 63 -10.43 5.59 -2.72
N ILE A 64 -10.66 4.31 -2.98
CA ILE A 64 -9.97 3.20 -2.29
C ILE A 64 -8.73 2.71 -3.05
N VAL A 65 -8.25 3.47 -4.04
CA VAL A 65 -7.01 3.19 -4.77
C VAL A 65 -5.92 4.19 -4.33
N ALA A 66 -4.78 3.68 -3.85
CA ALA A 66 -3.60 4.47 -3.52
C ALA A 66 -2.52 4.34 -4.61
N ILE A 67 -1.52 5.21 -4.62
CA ILE A 67 -0.31 4.98 -5.43
C ILE A 67 0.62 4.06 -4.63
N GLY A 68 1.13 3.00 -5.23
CA GLY A 68 2.07 2.10 -4.56
C GLY A 68 3.50 2.62 -4.69
N LEU A 69 4.24 2.74 -3.60
CA LEU A 69 5.68 2.95 -3.62
C LEU A 69 6.37 1.74 -3.01
N THR A 70 7.25 1.12 -3.80
CA THR A 70 8.03 -0.03 -3.35
C THR A 70 9.45 0.05 -3.90
N GLY A 71 10.32 -0.86 -3.46
CA GLY A 71 11.70 -0.88 -3.89
C GLY A 71 12.46 -2.05 -3.28
N GLY A 72 13.65 -2.29 -3.81
CA GLY A 72 14.60 -3.20 -3.18
C GLY A 72 15.13 -2.65 -1.87
N ILE A 73 15.73 -3.52 -1.06
CA ILE A 73 16.44 -3.09 0.13
C ILE A 73 17.57 -2.10 -0.22
N ALA A 74 17.69 -1.02 0.56
CA ALA A 74 18.68 0.04 0.38
C ALA A 74 18.69 0.78 -0.98
N THR A 75 17.59 0.73 -1.75
CA THR A 75 17.46 1.52 -3.00
C THR A 75 17.17 3.00 -2.76
N GLY A 76 16.97 3.44 -1.51
CA GLY A 76 16.69 4.83 -1.17
C GLY A 76 15.22 5.24 -1.31
N LYS A 77 14.30 4.27 -1.16
CA LYS A 77 12.84 4.47 -1.09
C LYS A 77 12.46 5.65 -0.18
N SER A 78 13.03 5.73 1.03
CA SER A 78 12.76 6.81 1.98
C SER A 78 13.13 8.20 1.45
N THR A 79 14.16 8.31 0.61
CA THR A 79 14.53 9.57 -0.03
C THR A 79 13.49 9.95 -1.08
N VAL A 80 13.04 8.98 -1.88
CA VAL A 80 11.95 9.18 -2.85
C VAL A 80 10.64 9.55 -2.16
N SER A 81 10.29 8.90 -1.04
CA SER A 81 9.09 9.24 -0.25
C SER A 81 9.10 10.71 0.18
N LYS A 82 10.24 11.23 0.67
CA LYS A 82 10.38 12.64 1.06
C LYS A 82 10.22 13.60 -0.11
N ILE A 83 10.83 13.30 -1.25
CA ILE A 83 10.71 14.15 -2.45
C ILE A 83 9.24 14.14 -2.95
N LEU A 84 8.54 13.00 -2.86
CA LEU A 84 7.12 12.93 -3.18
C LEU A 84 6.26 13.74 -2.19
N GLU A 85 6.60 13.75 -0.89
CA GLU A 85 5.95 14.62 0.11
C GLU A 85 6.10 16.09 -0.24
N GLU A 86 7.31 16.52 -0.59
CA GLU A 86 7.62 17.89 -1.03
C GLU A 86 6.86 18.25 -2.32
N ALA A 87 6.67 17.28 -3.20
CA ALA A 87 5.83 17.46 -4.38
C ALA A 87 4.34 17.61 -4.00
N GLY A 88 3.89 17.22 -2.81
CA GLY A 88 2.50 17.33 -2.34
C GLY A 88 1.77 15.99 -2.24
N ALA A 89 2.50 14.87 -2.21
CA ALA A 89 1.93 13.57 -1.87
C ALA A 89 1.78 13.40 -0.36
N VAL A 90 0.79 12.63 0.07
CA VAL A 90 0.66 12.18 1.46
C VAL A 90 1.13 10.74 1.55
N ILE A 91 2.19 10.48 2.31
CA ILE A 91 2.76 9.14 2.46
C ILE A 91 2.10 8.40 3.62
N VAL A 92 1.64 7.19 3.34
CA VAL A 92 1.13 6.23 4.31
C VAL A 92 2.15 5.10 4.41
N ASP A 93 3.06 5.21 5.38
CA ASP A 93 4.14 4.24 5.59
C ASP A 93 3.64 2.99 6.34
N ALA A 94 3.75 1.84 5.67
CA ALA A 94 3.36 0.54 6.22
C ALA A 94 4.23 0.13 7.43
N ASP A 95 5.52 0.49 7.46
CA ASP A 95 6.42 0.18 8.57
C ASP A 95 6.06 1.01 9.81
N VAL A 96 5.66 2.27 9.64
CA VAL A 96 5.17 3.12 10.74
C VAL A 96 3.85 2.56 11.29
N ILE A 97 2.94 2.16 10.41
CA ILE A 97 1.66 1.55 10.82
C ILE A 97 1.88 0.22 11.52
N ALA A 98 2.77 -0.63 11.02
CA ALA A 98 3.11 -1.91 11.64
C ALA A 98 3.59 -1.74 13.09
N ARG A 99 4.25 -0.60 13.39
CA ARG A 99 4.69 -0.25 14.75
C ARG A 99 3.53 0.24 15.63
N SER A 100 2.63 1.06 15.09
CA SER A 100 1.54 1.63 15.88
C SER A 100 0.43 0.64 16.18
N VAL A 101 0.19 -0.36 15.31
CA VAL A 101 -0.86 -1.37 15.53
C VAL A 101 -0.52 -2.35 16.64
N VAL A 102 0.76 -2.44 17.04
CA VAL A 102 1.26 -3.31 18.10
C VAL A 102 1.61 -2.55 19.38
N GLU A 103 1.22 -1.29 19.50
CA GLU A 103 1.38 -0.53 20.74
C GLU A 103 0.55 -1.14 21.88
N PRO A 104 0.97 -0.97 23.15
CA PRO A 104 0.21 -1.43 24.31
C PRO A 104 -1.26 -0.97 24.25
N GLY A 105 -2.18 -1.89 24.55
CA GLY A 105 -3.63 -1.62 24.48
C GLY A 105 -4.26 -1.88 23.10
N LYS A 106 -3.48 -2.16 22.06
CA LYS A 106 -4.02 -2.50 20.73
C LYS A 106 -4.36 -4.00 20.61
N PRO A 107 -5.34 -4.37 19.77
CA PRO A 107 -5.69 -5.78 19.57
C PRO A 107 -4.55 -6.67 19.04
N ALA A 108 -3.66 -6.13 18.21
CA ALA A 108 -2.53 -6.91 17.68
C ALA A 108 -1.49 -7.18 18.78
N TYR A 109 -1.27 -6.23 19.69
CA TYR A 109 -0.39 -6.39 20.85
C TYR A 109 -0.80 -7.58 21.73
N TYR A 110 -2.08 -7.66 22.12
CA TYR A 110 -2.58 -8.77 22.93
C TYR A 110 -2.50 -10.12 22.22
N ARG A 111 -2.71 -10.16 20.91
CA ARG A 111 -2.55 -11.39 20.11
C ARG A 111 -1.12 -11.87 20.05
N ILE A 112 -0.17 -10.94 19.91
CA ILE A 112 1.26 -11.26 19.91
C ILE A 112 1.67 -11.84 21.27
N ILE A 113 1.25 -11.21 22.38
CA ILE A 113 1.53 -11.73 23.74
C ILE A 113 0.92 -13.13 23.91
N SER A 114 -0.32 -13.33 23.47
CA SER A 114 -0.97 -14.64 23.58
C SER A 114 -0.24 -15.74 22.79
N ALA A 115 0.45 -15.41 21.70
CA ALA A 115 1.15 -16.36 20.86
C ALA A 115 2.61 -16.60 21.31
N PHE A 116 3.30 -15.56 21.74
CA PHE A 116 4.74 -15.59 22.02
C PHE A 116 5.11 -15.44 23.50
N GLY A 117 4.12 -15.21 24.37
CA GLY A 117 4.28 -14.99 25.81
C GLY A 117 4.74 -13.57 26.17
N ASP A 118 4.91 -13.32 27.47
CA ASP A 118 5.34 -12.01 27.99
C ASP A 118 6.85 -11.77 27.86
N GLY A 119 7.64 -12.81 27.57
CA GLY A 119 9.10 -12.71 27.47
C GLY A 119 9.62 -11.85 26.30
N ILE A 120 8.72 -11.42 25.40
CA ILE A 120 8.99 -10.50 24.29
C ILE A 120 8.62 -9.04 24.62
N LEU A 121 8.26 -8.74 25.87
CA LEU A 121 8.00 -7.39 26.34
C LEU A 121 9.27 -6.76 26.93
N ASN A 122 9.40 -5.46 26.76
CA ASN A 122 10.35 -4.63 27.51
C ASN A 122 9.88 -4.55 28.97
N GLU A 123 10.83 -4.64 29.90
CA GLU A 123 10.52 -4.66 31.33
C GLU A 123 9.98 -3.32 31.83
N ASP A 124 10.44 -2.21 31.24
CA ASP A 124 10.15 -0.85 31.71
C ASP A 124 8.75 -0.35 31.31
N ASP A 125 8.41 -0.46 30.03
CA ASP A 125 7.22 0.18 29.44
C ASP A 125 6.18 -0.84 28.90
N LYS A 126 6.46 -2.13 29.05
CA LYS A 126 5.67 -3.25 28.51
C LYS A 126 5.44 -3.17 27.01
N THR A 127 6.25 -2.41 26.26
CA THR A 127 6.20 -2.41 24.79
C THR A 127 6.89 -3.67 24.23
N LEU A 128 6.69 -3.98 22.96
CA LEU A 128 7.35 -5.14 22.34
C LEU A 128 8.86 -4.90 22.18
N ASP A 129 9.68 -5.80 22.72
CA ASP A 129 11.11 -5.89 22.45
C ASP A 129 11.31 -6.44 21.03
N ARG A 130 11.60 -5.54 20.10
CA ARG A 130 11.80 -5.88 18.68
C ARG A 130 13.04 -6.70 18.42
N ALA A 131 14.08 -6.55 19.26
CA ALA A 131 15.31 -7.32 19.10
C ALA A 131 15.05 -8.78 19.48
N LYS A 132 14.39 -9.01 20.62
CA LYS A 132 13.97 -10.37 21.04
C LYS A 132 12.98 -11.00 20.06
N LEU A 133 11.92 -10.27 19.69
CA LEU A 133 10.92 -10.77 18.74
C LEU A 133 11.55 -11.05 17.37
N GLY A 134 12.43 -10.16 16.90
CA GLY A 134 13.19 -10.31 15.66
C GLY A 134 14.06 -11.57 15.67
N ALA A 135 14.82 -11.80 16.75
CA ALA A 135 15.65 -12.99 16.90
C ALA A 135 14.82 -14.29 16.89
N LEU A 136 13.64 -14.29 17.51
CA LEU A 136 12.73 -15.44 17.54
C LEU A 136 12.17 -15.81 16.15
N ILE A 137 11.89 -14.83 15.30
CA ILE A 137 11.30 -15.04 13.97
C ILE A 137 12.32 -15.11 12.82
N PHE A 138 13.60 -14.76 13.08
CA PHE A 138 14.61 -14.68 12.03
C PHE A 138 14.93 -16.06 11.43
N ASN A 139 15.03 -17.09 12.28
CA ASN A 139 15.37 -18.45 11.87
C ASN A 139 14.18 -19.42 11.82
N ASP A 140 12.95 -18.95 12.13
CA ASP A 140 11.76 -19.79 12.20
C ASP A 140 10.63 -19.22 11.33
N ASP A 141 10.45 -19.83 10.16
CA ASP A 141 9.40 -19.43 9.21
C ASP A 141 7.99 -19.67 9.75
N LYS A 142 7.77 -20.64 10.66
CA LYS A 142 6.45 -20.86 11.28
C LYS A 142 6.12 -19.69 12.21
N LYS A 143 7.06 -19.31 13.08
CA LYS A 143 6.90 -18.15 13.97
C LYS A 143 6.73 -16.84 13.19
N ARG A 144 7.45 -16.67 12.08
CA ARG A 144 7.26 -15.50 11.21
C ARG A 144 5.84 -15.44 10.62
N LYS A 145 5.31 -16.56 10.15
CA LYS A 145 3.94 -16.65 9.64
C LYS A 145 2.90 -16.38 10.74
N GLU A 146 3.13 -16.88 11.94
CA GLU A 146 2.26 -16.65 13.10
C GLU A 146 2.24 -15.17 13.51
N LEU A 147 3.40 -14.52 13.58
CA LEU A 147 3.48 -13.08 13.84
C LEU A 147 2.74 -12.26 12.75
N ASN A 148 2.97 -12.61 11.48
CA ASN A 148 2.26 -11.98 10.38
C ASN A 148 0.74 -12.19 10.48
N ALA A 149 0.26 -13.38 10.85
CA ALA A 149 -1.16 -13.65 11.05
C ALA A 149 -1.76 -12.81 12.19
N CYS A 150 -0.98 -12.50 13.22
CA CYS A 150 -1.41 -11.64 14.32
C CYS A 150 -1.57 -10.17 13.90
N THR A 151 -0.71 -9.66 13.00
CA THR A 151 -0.61 -8.23 12.69
C THR A 151 -1.25 -7.82 11.37
N HIS A 152 -1.15 -8.66 10.33
CA HIS A 152 -1.40 -8.30 8.94
C HIS A 152 -2.78 -7.67 8.71
N LYS A 153 -3.84 -8.24 9.29
CA LYS A 153 -5.20 -7.70 9.16
C LYS A 153 -5.36 -6.30 9.77
N PHE A 154 -4.65 -6.00 10.86
CA PHE A 154 -4.73 -4.70 11.52
C PHE A 154 -3.92 -3.65 10.77
N ILE A 155 -2.77 -4.02 10.22
CA ILE A 155 -1.96 -3.15 9.36
C ILE A 155 -2.79 -2.73 8.13
N ILE A 156 -3.36 -3.71 7.43
CA ILE A 156 -4.21 -3.47 6.26
C ILE A 156 -5.40 -2.59 6.61
N TYR A 157 -6.10 -2.90 7.70
CA TYR A 157 -7.26 -2.12 8.13
C TYR A 157 -6.89 -0.66 8.40
N GLU A 158 -5.78 -0.41 9.10
CA GLU A 158 -5.32 0.94 9.42
C GLU A 158 -4.85 1.69 8.16
N MET A 159 -4.15 1.02 7.23
CA MET A 159 -3.80 1.61 5.93
C MET A 159 -5.03 1.99 5.12
N PHE A 160 -6.00 1.09 5.01
CA PHE A 160 -7.26 1.33 4.29
C PHE A 160 -8.06 2.46 4.93
N LYS A 161 -8.17 2.47 6.26
CA LYS A 161 -8.84 3.54 7.01
C LYS A 161 -8.21 4.90 6.73
N ARG A 162 -6.87 4.99 6.73
CA ARG A 162 -6.15 6.24 6.41
C ARG A 162 -6.37 6.66 4.96
N LEU A 163 -6.36 5.72 4.01
CA LEU A 163 -6.64 6.00 2.61
C LEU A 163 -8.02 6.62 2.41
N VAL A 164 -9.04 5.95 2.96
CA VAL A 164 -10.43 6.42 2.89
C VAL A 164 -10.57 7.81 3.50
N LEU A 165 -9.96 8.03 4.67
CA LEU A 165 -9.98 9.32 5.34
C LEU A 165 -9.32 10.42 4.49
N LEU A 166 -8.14 10.15 3.95
CA LEU A 166 -7.39 11.10 3.13
C LEU A 166 -8.09 11.44 1.82
N LYS A 167 -8.63 10.43 1.12
CA LYS A 167 -9.27 10.63 -0.18
C LYS A 167 -10.70 11.17 -0.09
N LEU A 168 -11.53 10.67 0.82
CA LEU A 168 -12.93 11.07 0.90
C LEU A 168 -13.15 12.32 1.76
N ILE A 169 -12.49 12.40 2.93
CA ILE A 169 -12.73 13.50 3.87
C ILE A 169 -11.82 14.68 3.54
N TYR A 170 -10.50 14.44 3.45
CA TYR A 170 -9.54 15.51 3.17
C TYR A 170 -9.35 15.81 1.68
N ARG A 171 -9.98 15.03 0.79
CA ARG A 171 -9.92 15.18 -0.68
C ARG A 171 -8.50 15.19 -1.26
N HIS A 172 -7.53 14.59 -0.55
CA HIS A 172 -6.17 14.42 -1.05
C HIS A 172 -6.15 13.38 -2.17
N GLN A 173 -5.84 13.82 -3.40
CA GLN A 173 -5.80 12.92 -4.55
C GLN A 173 -4.51 12.08 -4.60
N PHE A 174 -3.39 12.64 -4.11
CA PHE A 174 -2.06 12.05 -4.21
C PHE A 174 -1.66 11.34 -2.91
N VAL A 175 -2.32 10.21 -2.62
CA VAL A 175 -1.98 9.37 -1.45
C VAL A 175 -1.11 8.20 -1.90
N VAL A 176 0.04 8.02 -1.24
CA VAL A 176 1.03 6.99 -1.59
C VAL A 176 1.16 5.99 -0.43
N PHE A 177 1.01 4.71 -0.74
CA PHE A 177 1.31 3.61 0.16
C PHE A 177 2.77 3.24 0.04
N ASP A 178 3.54 3.50 1.08
CA ASP A 178 4.95 3.17 1.11
C ASP A 178 5.18 1.81 1.80
N ALA A 179 5.48 0.78 1.00
CA ALA A 179 5.64 -0.60 1.46
C ALA A 179 6.81 -1.31 0.76
N PRO A 180 7.87 -1.72 1.48
CA PRO A 180 9.00 -2.46 0.91
C PRO A 180 8.58 -3.80 0.27
N LEU A 181 7.58 -4.45 0.87
CA LEU A 181 7.08 -5.76 0.49
C LEU A 181 5.71 -5.68 -0.21
N LEU A 182 5.51 -4.65 -1.03
CA LEU A 182 4.21 -4.37 -1.66
C LEU A 182 3.69 -5.55 -2.49
N TYR A 183 4.52 -6.12 -3.37
CA TYR A 183 4.14 -7.22 -4.26
C TYR A 183 4.03 -8.56 -3.52
N GLU A 184 4.88 -8.74 -2.51
CA GLU A 184 4.87 -9.91 -1.63
C GLU A 184 3.62 -9.93 -0.75
N THR A 185 3.05 -8.76 -0.49
CA THR A 185 1.77 -8.56 0.19
C THR A 185 0.66 -8.37 -0.84
N HIS A 186 0.28 -9.44 -1.56
CA HIS A 186 -0.72 -9.43 -2.64
C HIS A 186 -1.99 -8.61 -2.36
N PHE A 187 -2.39 -8.50 -1.09
CA PHE A 187 -3.52 -7.66 -0.68
C PHE A 187 -3.26 -6.16 -0.88
N LEU A 188 -2.07 -5.64 -0.53
CA LEU A 188 -1.73 -4.23 -0.73
C LEU A 188 -1.61 -3.88 -2.22
N GLU A 189 -1.01 -4.77 -3.02
CA GLU A 189 -0.96 -4.64 -4.48
C GLU A 189 -2.37 -4.43 -5.06
N MET A 190 -3.38 -5.13 -4.53
CA MET A 190 -4.76 -5.00 -4.96
C MET A 190 -5.28 -3.55 -4.84
N PHE A 191 -4.86 -2.77 -3.83
CA PHE A 191 -5.32 -1.38 -3.64
C PHE A 191 -4.39 -0.32 -4.23
N CYS A 192 -3.26 -0.72 -4.85
CA CYS A 192 -2.28 0.23 -5.37
C CYS A 192 -2.26 0.38 -6.90
N TYR A 193 -2.52 1.58 -7.42
CA TYR A 193 -2.34 1.94 -8.82
C TYR A 193 -2.14 3.46 -8.98
N PRO A 194 -1.18 3.91 -9.80
CA PRO A 194 -0.05 3.16 -10.35
C PRO A 194 0.92 2.68 -9.25
N ILE A 195 1.84 1.76 -9.60
CA ILE A 195 2.92 1.30 -8.72
C ILE A 195 4.26 1.84 -9.21
N ILE A 196 4.99 2.49 -8.31
CA ILE A 196 6.32 3.05 -8.49
C ILE A 196 7.34 2.12 -7.82
N VAL A 197 8.37 1.74 -8.57
CA VAL A 197 9.51 0.97 -8.04
C VAL A 197 10.77 1.83 -8.00
N VAL A 198 11.35 1.96 -6.81
CA VAL A 198 12.66 2.58 -6.61
C VAL A 198 13.75 1.54 -6.75
N SER A 199 14.65 1.77 -7.71
CA SER A 199 15.71 0.86 -8.10
C SER A 199 17.09 1.52 -7.99
N CYS A 200 18.13 0.72 -7.78
CA CYS A 200 19.52 1.14 -7.92
C CYS A 200 20.35 -0.08 -8.34
N SER A 201 21.60 0.14 -8.73
CA SER A 201 22.52 -0.97 -9.02
C SER A 201 22.75 -1.85 -7.76
N LYS A 202 23.00 -3.15 -7.97
CA LYS A 202 23.25 -4.11 -6.88
C LYS A 202 24.45 -3.70 -6.02
N CYS A 203 25.53 -3.23 -6.66
CA CYS A 203 26.73 -2.77 -5.96
C CYS A 203 26.42 -1.60 -5.01
N ILE A 204 25.66 -0.60 -5.49
CA ILE A 204 25.23 0.53 -4.67
C ILE A 204 24.34 0.09 -3.50
N ALA A 205 23.42 -0.85 -3.73
CA ALA A 205 22.55 -1.39 -2.69
C ALA A 205 23.35 -2.08 -1.58
N ILE A 206 24.33 -2.91 -1.94
CA ILE A 206 25.23 -3.59 -1.01
C ILE A 206 26.05 -2.58 -0.21
N ASP A 207 26.68 -1.60 -0.87
CA ASP A 207 27.48 -0.58 -0.20
C ASP A 207 26.67 0.24 0.80
N ARG A 208 25.44 0.63 0.43
CA ARG A 208 24.52 1.34 1.32
C ARG A 208 24.08 0.48 2.51
N LEU A 209 23.81 -0.81 2.28
CA LEU A 209 23.48 -1.77 3.34
C LEU A 209 24.63 -1.96 4.34
N LYS A 210 25.85 -2.14 3.83
CA LYS A 210 27.06 -2.29 4.65
C LYS A 210 27.28 -1.04 5.52
N LYS A 211 27.19 0.15 4.92
CA LYS A 211 27.33 1.43 5.66
C LYS A 211 26.25 1.65 6.71
N ARG A 212 24.98 1.33 6.40
CA ARG A 212 23.85 1.60 7.30
C ARG A 212 23.76 0.62 8.47
N ASN A 213 24.04 -0.66 8.22
CA ASN A 213 23.76 -1.73 9.18
C ASN A 213 25.03 -2.41 9.72
N LEU A 214 26.24 -1.98 9.31
CA LEU A 214 27.53 -2.57 9.72
C LEU A 214 27.59 -4.10 9.48
N LEU A 215 26.99 -4.56 8.38
CA LEU A 215 26.88 -6.00 8.07
C LEU A 215 28.05 -6.47 7.21
N ALA A 216 28.36 -7.76 7.34
CA ALA A 216 29.20 -8.47 6.37
C ALA A 216 28.50 -8.55 5.00
N GLU A 217 29.30 -8.60 3.93
CA GLU A 217 28.78 -8.59 2.55
C GLU A 217 27.83 -9.76 2.25
N ASN A 218 28.17 -10.95 2.74
CA ASN A 218 27.34 -12.15 2.59
C ASN A 218 25.96 -11.99 3.24
N GLU A 219 25.86 -11.31 4.39
CA GLU A 219 24.58 -11.05 5.04
C GLU A 219 23.75 -10.00 4.28
N ALA A 220 24.41 -8.97 3.73
CA ALA A 220 23.74 -8.00 2.87
C ALA A 220 23.15 -8.68 1.63
N GLU A 221 23.90 -9.59 1.00
CA GLU A 221 23.41 -10.37 -0.13
C GLU A 221 22.22 -11.26 0.23
N GLN A 222 22.28 -11.98 1.36
CA GLN A 222 21.18 -12.84 1.80
C GLN A 222 19.89 -12.04 2.02
N ARG A 223 19.98 -10.83 2.60
CA ARG A 223 18.82 -9.95 2.80
C ARG A 223 18.24 -9.44 1.48
N ILE A 224 19.09 -9.17 0.48
CA ILE A 224 18.63 -8.80 -0.88
C ILE A 224 17.90 -9.99 -1.52
N ARG A 225 18.45 -11.21 -1.42
CA ARG A 225 17.87 -12.42 -2.03
C ARG A 225 16.57 -12.89 -1.35
N ALA A 226 16.33 -12.50 -0.10
CA ALA A 226 15.11 -12.84 0.63
C ALA A 226 13.85 -12.11 0.11
N GLN A 227 14.02 -11.05 -0.69
CA GLN A 227 12.92 -10.29 -1.29
C GLN A 227 12.73 -10.68 -2.76
N MET A 228 11.56 -10.34 -3.34
CA MET A 228 11.36 -10.45 -4.78
C MET A 228 12.43 -9.64 -5.52
N SER A 229 12.98 -10.20 -6.61
CA SER A 229 14.10 -9.56 -7.31
C SER A 229 13.69 -8.19 -7.85
N LEU A 230 14.63 -7.25 -7.84
CA LEU A 230 14.35 -5.89 -8.28
C LEU A 230 13.88 -5.84 -9.75
N GLU A 231 14.42 -6.71 -10.60
CA GLU A 231 14.00 -6.83 -12.00
C GLU A 231 12.55 -7.29 -12.13
N GLN A 232 12.13 -8.30 -11.36
CA GLN A 232 10.72 -8.71 -11.32
C GLN A 232 9.80 -7.60 -10.81
N LYS A 233 10.26 -6.78 -9.86
CA LYS A 233 9.49 -5.61 -9.39
C LYS A 233 9.36 -4.57 -10.51
N LYS A 234 10.43 -4.29 -11.25
CA LYS A 234 10.44 -3.36 -12.38
C LYS A 234 9.49 -3.79 -13.49
N GLU A 235 9.47 -5.07 -13.86
CA GLU A 235 8.57 -5.61 -14.89
C GLU A 235 7.08 -5.40 -14.57
N LYS A 236 6.72 -5.42 -13.29
CA LYS A 236 5.35 -5.19 -12.81
C LYS A 236 5.04 -3.71 -12.53
N ALA A 237 6.07 -2.86 -12.53
CA ALA A 237 5.92 -1.45 -12.16
C ALA A 237 5.29 -0.65 -13.30
N HIS A 238 4.54 0.38 -12.93
CA HIS A 238 4.03 1.37 -13.87
C HIS A 238 5.06 2.48 -14.11
N PHE A 239 5.82 2.81 -13.06
CA PHE A 239 6.92 3.76 -13.10
C PHE A 239 8.13 3.17 -12.39
N VAL A 240 9.32 3.39 -12.95
CA VAL A 240 10.59 3.02 -12.32
C VAL A 240 11.39 4.29 -12.07
N ILE A 241 11.82 4.49 -10.83
CA ILE A 241 12.70 5.57 -10.43
C ILE A 241 14.07 4.98 -10.14
N GLU A 242 15.07 5.38 -10.91
CA GLU A 242 16.45 4.95 -10.69
C GLU A 242 17.18 5.92 -9.75
N ASN A 243 17.78 5.37 -8.69
CA ASN A 243 18.53 6.08 -7.66
C ASN A 243 20.00 5.61 -7.63
N SER A 244 20.62 5.62 -8.81
CA SER A 244 22.05 5.32 -9.01
C SER A 244 22.90 6.59 -9.15
N GLY A 245 22.29 7.76 -9.39
CA GLY A 245 22.95 9.03 -9.67
C GLY A 245 22.95 10.03 -8.50
N SER A 246 23.00 11.33 -8.82
CA SER A 246 22.97 12.42 -7.83
C SER A 246 21.57 12.68 -7.29
N ILE A 247 21.47 13.43 -6.18
CA ILE A 247 20.18 13.77 -5.56
C ILE A 247 19.36 14.72 -6.44
N GLU A 248 20.02 15.58 -7.21
CA GLU A 248 19.38 16.52 -8.14
C GLU A 248 18.70 15.75 -9.27
N LEU A 249 19.41 14.79 -9.88
CA LEU A 249 18.88 13.92 -10.93
C LEU A 249 17.72 13.06 -10.40
N LEU A 250 17.84 12.56 -9.17
CA LEU A 250 16.75 11.83 -8.52
C LEU A 250 15.53 12.72 -8.36
N THR A 251 15.71 13.95 -7.88
CA THR A 251 14.62 14.90 -7.64
C THR A 251 13.88 15.25 -8.92
N GLU A 252 14.61 15.53 -10.01
CA GLU A 252 14.02 15.79 -11.33
C GLU A 252 13.21 14.57 -11.82
N ASN A 253 13.77 13.36 -11.70
CA ASN A 253 13.08 12.14 -12.07
C ASN A 253 11.81 11.88 -11.26
N VAL A 254 11.85 12.10 -9.94
CA VAL A 254 10.68 11.97 -9.06
C VAL A 254 9.60 12.98 -9.45
N ASN A 255 9.96 14.24 -9.69
CA ASN A 255 9.02 15.28 -10.10
C ASN A 255 8.36 14.95 -11.44
N ARG A 256 9.14 14.48 -12.43
CA ARG A 256 8.61 14.03 -13.72
C ARG A 256 7.61 12.89 -13.58
N VAL A 257 7.91 11.90 -12.72
CA VAL A 257 6.99 10.79 -12.43
C VAL A 257 5.74 11.29 -11.71
N ALA A 258 5.90 12.16 -10.71
CA ALA A 258 4.78 12.75 -9.97
C ALA A 258 3.83 13.53 -10.89
N GLU A 259 4.35 14.31 -11.83
CA GLU A 259 3.53 14.98 -12.85
C GLU A 259 2.83 13.99 -13.78
N GLY A 260 3.51 12.93 -14.21
CA GLY A 260 2.92 11.86 -15.01
C GLY A 260 1.74 11.19 -14.30
N ILE A 261 1.88 10.93 -13.00
CA ILE A 261 0.84 10.33 -12.16
C ILE A 261 -0.36 11.28 -12.01
N ARG A 262 -0.13 12.58 -11.83
CA ARG A 262 -1.23 13.57 -11.72
C ARG A 262 -2.07 13.70 -12.99
N LYS A 263 -1.50 13.37 -14.13
CA LYS A 263 -2.17 13.39 -15.44
C LYS A 263 -2.98 12.10 -15.71
N LEU A 264 -2.89 11.10 -14.82
CA LEU A 264 -3.69 9.90 -14.95
C LEU A 264 -5.18 10.21 -14.69
N PRO A 265 -6.09 9.67 -15.52
CA PRO A 265 -7.54 9.91 -15.42
C PRO A 265 -8.21 9.28 -14.19
#